data_AF-H8N1S8-F1
#
_entry.id   AF-H8N1S8-F1
#
_cell.length_a   1.000
_cell.length_b   1.000
_cell.length_c   1.000
_cell.angle_alpha   90.00
_cell.angle_beta   90.00
_cell.angle_gamma   90.00
#
_symmetry.space_group_name_H-M   'P 1'
#
loop_
_entity.id
_entity.type
_entity.pdbx_description
1 polymer ?
#
loop_
_entity_poly.entity_id
_entity_poly.type
_entity_poly.pdbx_seq_one_letter_code
_entity_poly.pdbx_strand_id
1 'polypeptide(L)'
;MRDVTTQIPPESAPPKKTILPGVALGFTIAGLCIVCLWPVGLVLAILAMVKTGKPEHAGRRGLAIAALCVAGLGLVTIGIQAAIAIPNFMKFQARAKQAECRSNLKAVFTAARVSLVDDQPLVSLDAMGIEPGPRNRYAYVLRMPEEVIPVGNAFPALAPEAIQAALDQAGVKPGVEGTCPDCVVTAACVGNVDNDDTLDVWSISTVNRTAANGETIDLGDPYNHVNDVRQ
;
A
#
# COMPACT_ATOMS: atom_id res chain seq x y z
N MET A 1 68.40 48.78 41.58
CA MET A 1 68.15 47.47 40.93
C MET A 1 66.64 47.30 40.82
N ARG A 2 66.09 47.42 39.61
CA ARG A 2 64.67 47.17 39.35
C ARG A 2 64.61 45.80 38.69
N ASP A 3 63.98 44.84 39.35
CA ASP A 3 63.70 43.52 38.82
C ASP A 3 62.74 43.66 37.64
N VAL A 4 63.21 43.32 36.44
CA VAL A 4 62.37 43.21 35.26
C VAL A 4 61.88 41.77 35.23
N THR A 5 60.70 41.54 35.82
CA THR A 5 60.00 40.26 35.70
C THR A 5 59.46 40.13 34.28
N THR A 6 60.15 39.37 33.44
CA THR A 6 59.69 38.98 32.11
C THR A 6 58.50 38.04 32.28
N GLN A 7 57.27 38.53 32.07
CA GLN A 7 56.10 37.65 31.99
C GLN A 7 56.22 36.79 30.72
N ILE A 8 56.42 35.49 30.91
CA ILE A 8 56.29 34.48 29.85
C ILE A 8 54.79 34.42 29.51
N PRO A 9 54.36 34.66 28.27
CA PRO A 9 52.97 34.51 27.90
C PRO A 9 52.55 33.05 28.12
N PRO A 10 51.33 32.78 28.63
CA PRO A 10 50.90 31.41 28.88
C PRO A 10 50.95 30.62 27.57
N GLU A 11 51.63 29.48 27.63
CA GLU A 11 51.72 28.52 26.53
C GLU A 11 50.30 28.18 26.04
N SER A 12 50.01 28.57 24.79
CA SER A 12 48.69 28.35 24.20
C SER A 12 48.43 26.85 24.12
N ALA A 13 47.45 26.38 24.88
CA ALA A 13 47.05 24.98 24.87
C ALA A 13 46.79 24.50 23.42
N PRO A 14 47.23 23.30 23.03
CA PRO A 14 47.06 22.81 21.67
C PRO A 14 45.56 22.79 21.31
N PRO A 15 45.18 23.24 20.09
CA PRO A 15 43.78 23.34 19.70
C PRO A 15 43.11 21.95 19.76
N LYS A 16 42.01 21.85 20.51
CA LYS A 16 41.24 20.60 20.62
C LYS A 16 40.73 20.19 19.23
N LYS A 17 41.14 19.01 18.73
CA LYS A 17 40.74 18.50 17.41
C LYS A 17 39.23 18.24 17.37
N THR A 18 38.49 18.93 16.50
CA THR A 18 37.03 18.73 16.37
C THR A 18 36.69 17.52 15.50
N ILE A 19 36.03 16.51 16.06
CA ILE A 19 35.58 15.29 15.35
C ILE A 19 34.33 15.49 14.48
N LEU A 20 33.63 16.63 14.65
CA LEU A 20 32.31 16.88 14.08
C LEU A 20 32.22 16.70 12.55
N PRO A 21 33.18 17.16 11.73
CA PRO A 21 33.08 16.99 10.27
C PRO A 21 33.17 15.52 9.83
N GLY A 22 33.89 14.67 10.57
CA GLY A 22 33.96 13.23 10.27
C GLY A 22 32.69 12.50 10.65
N VAL A 23 32.08 12.86 11.78
CA VAL A 23 30.76 12.34 12.18
C VAL A 23 29.71 12.76 11.17
N ALA A 24 29.69 14.03 10.76
CA ALA A 24 28.79 14.54 9.74
C ALA A 24 28.92 13.75 8.42
N LEU A 25 30.14 13.54 7.92
CA LEU A 25 30.36 12.76 6.71
C LEU A 25 29.80 11.33 6.86
N GLY A 26 30.09 10.66 7.98
CA GLY A 26 29.60 9.30 8.25
C GLY A 26 28.07 9.20 8.18
N PHE A 27 27.35 10.12 8.83
CA PHE A 27 25.88 10.15 8.78
C PHE A 27 25.33 10.48 7.39
N THR A 28 25.99 11.37 6.63
CA THR A 28 25.55 11.69 5.26
C THR A 28 25.72 10.50 4.30
N ILE A 29 26.79 9.72 4.45
CA ILE A 29 27.01 8.49 3.67
C ILE A 29 26.00 7.42 4.06
N ALA A 30 25.79 7.18 5.36
CA ALA A 30 24.78 6.25 5.84
C ALA A 30 23.35 6.65 5.39
N GLY A 31 23.09 7.96 5.34
CA GLY A 31 21.85 8.55 4.86
C GLY A 31 21.53 8.29 3.38
N LEU A 32 22.53 7.96 2.55
CA LEU A 32 22.29 7.56 1.16
C LEU A 32 21.55 6.22 1.07
N CYS A 33 21.84 5.29 1.99
CA CYS A 33 21.21 3.98 2.07
C CYS A 33 19.98 3.97 2.99
N ILE A 34 20.00 4.77 4.06
CA ILE A 34 18.95 4.85 5.07
C ILE A 34 18.39 6.26 5.08
N VAL A 35 17.32 6.49 4.32
CA VAL A 35 16.71 7.81 4.11
C VAL A 35 16.42 8.56 5.42
N CYS A 36 16.04 7.85 6.48
CA CYS A 36 15.74 8.46 7.78
C CYS A 36 16.96 9.13 8.45
N LEU A 37 18.19 8.75 8.10
CA LEU A 37 19.42 9.36 8.64
C LEU A 37 19.84 10.61 7.87
N TRP A 38 19.26 10.85 6.70
CA TRP A 38 19.62 11.97 5.84
C TRP A 38 19.42 13.35 6.51
N PRO A 39 18.29 13.66 7.18
CA PRO A 39 18.11 14.96 7.83
C PRO A 39 19.14 15.20 8.94
N VAL A 40 19.48 14.14 9.69
CA VAL A 40 20.51 14.20 10.74
C VAL A 40 21.87 14.51 10.12
N GLY A 41 22.24 13.82 9.03
CA GLY A 41 23.47 14.08 8.29
C GLY A 41 23.55 15.52 7.76
N LEU A 42 22.46 16.05 7.19
CA LEU A 42 22.40 17.42 6.68
C LEU A 42 22.62 18.45 7.81
N VAL A 43 21.93 18.32 8.93
CA VAL A 43 22.08 19.23 10.08
C VAL A 43 23.53 19.19 10.60
N LEU A 44 24.11 17.99 10.73
CA LEU A 44 25.51 17.83 11.16
C LEU A 44 26.50 18.44 10.15
N ALA A 45 26.23 18.34 8.84
CA ALA A 45 27.06 18.96 7.81
C ALA A 45 27.03 20.49 7.89
N ILE A 46 25.85 21.09 8.11
CA ILE A 46 25.70 22.54 8.31
C ILE A 46 26.46 23.00 9.57
N LEU A 47 26.30 22.29 10.68
CA LEU A 47 27.02 22.60 11.92
C LEU A 47 28.54 22.44 11.76
N ALA A 48 28.99 21.42 11.02
CA ALA A 48 30.40 21.25 10.68
C ALA A 48 30.92 22.42 9.83
N MET A 49 30.13 22.92 8.89
CA MET A 49 30.48 24.10 8.07
C MET A 49 30.60 25.37 8.89
N VAL A 50 29.66 25.64 9.80
CA VAL A 50 29.73 26.80 10.72
C VAL A 50 30.97 26.70 11.61
N LYS A 51 31.26 25.52 12.17
CA LYS A 51 32.36 25.31 13.11
C LYS A 51 33.74 25.36 12.43
N THR A 52 33.87 24.86 11.20
CA THR A 52 35.14 24.89 10.44
C THR A 52 35.44 26.24 9.78
N GLY A 53 34.53 27.23 9.89
CA GLY A 53 34.80 28.61 9.50
C GLY A 53 35.79 29.34 10.40
N LYS A 54 36.06 28.83 11.61
CA LYS A 54 37.05 29.41 12.53
C LYS A 54 38.48 28.99 12.14
N PRO A 55 39.49 29.89 12.28
CA PRO A 55 40.87 29.61 11.88
C PRO A 55 41.50 28.42 12.62
N GLU A 56 41.08 28.16 13.86
CA GLU A 56 41.48 27.02 14.69
C GLU A 56 41.15 25.64 14.08
N HIS A 57 40.20 25.57 13.14
CA HIS A 57 39.67 24.32 12.58
C HIS A 57 39.66 24.28 11.05
N ALA A 58 40.33 25.23 10.39
CA ALA A 58 40.34 25.39 8.94
C ALA A 58 40.83 24.13 8.19
N GLY A 59 41.76 23.37 8.79
CA GLY A 59 42.30 22.13 8.20
C GLY A 59 41.28 21.00 7.99
N ARG A 60 40.08 21.08 8.60
CA ARG A 60 39.00 20.08 8.41
C ARG A 60 37.85 20.58 7.53
N ARG A 61 37.97 21.77 6.95
CA ARG A 61 36.93 22.38 6.12
C ARG A 61 36.60 21.55 4.87
N GLY A 62 37.60 20.89 4.28
CA GLY A 62 37.38 19.96 3.15
C GLY A 62 36.42 18.82 3.49
N LEU A 63 36.48 18.30 4.72
CA LEU A 63 35.59 17.24 5.20
C LEU A 63 34.16 17.75 5.42
N ALA A 64 34.02 18.98 5.92
CA ALA A 64 32.71 19.63 6.07
C ALA A 64 32.06 19.93 4.71
N ILE A 65 32.84 20.39 3.72
CA ILE A 65 32.37 20.61 2.34
C ILE A 65 31.93 19.27 1.72
N ALA A 66 32.75 18.22 1.86
CA ALA A 66 32.39 16.89 1.36
C ALA A 66 31.08 16.38 1.99
N ALA A 67 30.92 16.50 3.31
CA ALA A 67 29.69 16.13 4.00
C ALA A 67 28.48 16.93 3.47
N LEU A 68 28.62 18.22 3.23
CA LEU A 68 27.54 19.05 2.68
C LEU A 68 27.16 18.64 1.26
N CYS A 69 28.14 18.36 0.39
CA CYS A 69 27.88 17.89 -0.98
C CYS A 69 27.18 16.53 -0.99
N VAL A 70 27.63 15.58 -0.16
CA VAL A 70 27.01 14.25 -0.04
C VAL A 70 25.59 14.36 0.55
N ALA A 71 25.38 15.25 1.52
CA ALA A 71 24.05 15.57 2.01
C ALA A 71 23.17 16.11 0.88
N GLY A 72 23.65 17.02 0.03
CA GLY A 72 22.88 17.49 -1.13
C GLY A 72 22.46 16.36 -2.08
N LEU A 73 23.35 15.40 -2.35
CA LEU A 73 23.07 14.25 -3.19
C LEU A 73 21.96 13.34 -2.63
N GLY A 74 21.83 13.23 -1.31
CA GLY A 74 20.80 12.40 -0.69
C GLY A 74 19.36 12.84 -0.99
N LEU A 75 19.11 14.12 -1.31
CA LEU A 75 17.79 14.56 -1.80
C LEU A 75 17.42 13.88 -3.14
N VAL A 76 18.42 13.67 -4.00
CA VAL A 76 18.22 13.02 -5.30
C VAL A 76 17.93 11.53 -5.12
N THR A 77 18.62 10.86 -4.19
CA THR A 77 18.41 9.43 -3.94
C THR A 77 17.03 9.15 -3.32
N ILE A 78 16.48 10.05 -2.51
CA ILE A 78 15.10 9.97 -2.00
C ILE A 78 14.11 9.96 -3.16
N GLY A 79 14.28 10.85 -4.15
CA GLY A 79 13.42 10.91 -5.33
C GLY A 79 13.41 9.61 -6.13
N ILE A 80 14.60 9.01 -6.34
CA ILE A 80 14.74 7.73 -7.07
C ILE A 80 14.08 6.58 -6.29
N GLN A 81 14.31 6.49 -4.98
CA GLN A 81 13.70 5.45 -4.14
C GLN A 81 12.18 5.59 -4.10
N ALA A 82 11.66 6.82 -3.96
CA ALA A 82 10.23 7.08 -4.01
C ALA A 82 9.62 6.68 -5.36
N ALA A 83 10.28 6.99 -6.47
CA ALA A 83 9.83 6.63 -7.80
C ALA A 83 9.68 5.10 -8.00
N ILE A 84 10.51 4.29 -7.34
CA ILE A 84 10.41 2.82 -7.38
C ILE A 84 9.38 2.30 -6.37
N ALA A 85 9.37 2.86 -5.14
CA ALA A 85 8.57 2.35 -4.04
C ALA A 85 7.08 2.70 -4.15
N ILE A 86 6.74 3.92 -4.58
CA ILE A 86 5.35 4.41 -4.69
C ILE A 86 4.49 3.50 -5.59
N PRO A 87 4.86 3.19 -6.84
CA PRO A 87 4.01 2.35 -7.70
C PRO A 87 3.84 0.94 -7.13
N ASN A 88 4.89 0.39 -6.51
CA ASN A 88 4.83 -0.92 -5.89
C ASN A 88 3.90 -0.93 -4.66
N PHE A 89 3.99 0.11 -3.83
CA PHE A 89 3.11 0.29 -2.67
C PHE A 89 1.64 0.43 -3.07
N MET A 90 1.34 1.19 -4.13
CA MET A 90 -0.02 1.32 -4.66
C MET A 90 -0.57 -0.04 -5.13
N LYS A 91 0.24 -0.83 -5.84
CA LYS A 91 -0.13 -2.19 -6.27
C LYS A 91 -0.39 -3.12 -5.08
N PHE A 92 0.44 -3.05 -4.02
CA PHE A 92 0.21 -3.85 -2.81
C PHE A 92 -1.05 -3.45 -2.05
N GLN A 93 -1.32 -2.15 -1.94
CA GLN A 93 -2.56 -1.69 -1.31
C GLN A 93 -3.78 -2.22 -2.06
N ALA A 94 -3.81 -2.13 -3.38
CA ALA A 94 -4.96 -2.59 -4.14
C ALA A 94 -5.15 -4.12 -4.08
N ARG A 95 -4.07 -4.91 -4.15
CA ARG A 95 -4.13 -6.36 -3.95
C ARG A 95 -4.66 -6.73 -2.56
N ALA A 96 -4.26 -6.00 -1.53
CA ALA A 96 -4.76 -6.22 -0.17
C ALA A 96 -6.26 -5.92 -0.05
N LYS A 97 -6.75 -4.90 -0.78
CA LYS A 97 -8.19 -4.58 -0.83
C LYS A 97 -8.97 -5.65 -1.59
N GLN A 98 -8.48 -6.11 -2.73
CA GLN A 98 -9.11 -7.19 -3.51
C GLN A 98 -9.16 -8.53 -2.75
N ALA A 99 -8.21 -8.78 -1.83
CA ALA A 99 -8.19 -9.99 -1.03
C ALA A 99 -9.44 -10.16 -0.14
N GLU A 100 -10.06 -9.05 0.28
CA GLU A 100 -11.31 -9.06 1.05
C GLU A 100 -12.43 -9.76 0.27
N CYS A 101 -12.70 -9.29 -0.94
CA CYS A 101 -13.72 -9.89 -1.79
C CYS A 101 -13.41 -11.34 -2.15
N ARG A 102 -12.15 -11.64 -2.53
CA ARG A 102 -11.76 -13.02 -2.87
C ARG A 102 -12.01 -13.98 -1.72
N SER A 103 -11.71 -13.56 -0.49
CA SER A 103 -11.94 -14.38 0.71
C SER A 103 -13.43 -14.60 0.97
N ASN A 104 -14.23 -13.54 0.89
CA ASN A 104 -15.67 -13.62 1.15
C ASN A 104 -16.42 -14.39 0.04
N LEU A 105 -16.04 -14.24 -1.22
CA LEU A 105 -16.58 -15.07 -2.30
C LEU A 105 -16.27 -16.56 -2.11
N LYS A 106 -15.07 -16.91 -1.63
CA LYS A 106 -14.76 -18.31 -1.28
C LYS A 106 -15.64 -18.82 -0.14
N ALA A 107 -15.93 -17.99 0.86
CA ALA A 107 -16.89 -18.34 1.91
C ALA A 107 -18.31 -18.58 1.33
N VAL A 108 -18.78 -17.72 0.42
CA VAL A 108 -20.07 -17.93 -0.28
C VAL A 108 -20.06 -19.24 -1.05
N PHE A 109 -19.00 -19.56 -1.78
CA PHE A 109 -18.89 -20.81 -2.53
C PHE A 109 -18.93 -22.02 -1.59
N THR A 110 -18.16 -22.01 -0.50
CA THR A 110 -18.16 -23.11 0.47
C THR A 110 -19.54 -23.27 1.11
N ALA A 111 -20.17 -22.18 1.55
CA ALA A 111 -21.51 -22.22 2.12
C ALA A 111 -22.54 -22.76 1.12
N ALA A 112 -22.50 -22.28 -0.13
CA ALA A 112 -23.37 -22.77 -1.19
C ALA A 112 -23.19 -24.27 -1.43
N ARG A 113 -21.94 -24.76 -1.50
CA ARG A 113 -21.67 -26.20 -1.67
C ARG A 113 -22.19 -27.04 -0.52
N VAL A 114 -22.09 -26.56 0.72
CA VAL A 114 -22.65 -27.24 1.90
C VAL A 114 -24.18 -27.30 1.80
N SER A 115 -24.83 -26.18 1.53
CA SER A 115 -26.30 -26.13 1.38
C SER A 115 -26.81 -27.04 0.26
N LEU A 116 -26.08 -27.15 -0.86
CA LEU A 116 -26.43 -28.05 -1.96
C LEU A 116 -26.30 -29.53 -1.57
N VAL A 117 -25.32 -29.87 -0.73
CA VAL A 117 -25.16 -31.25 -0.21
C VAL A 117 -26.25 -31.59 0.79
N ASP A 118 -26.66 -30.62 1.61
CA ASP A 118 -27.67 -30.78 2.67
C ASP A 118 -29.12 -30.57 2.18
N ASP A 119 -29.32 -30.40 0.87
CA ASP A 119 -30.60 -30.08 0.21
C ASP A 119 -31.35 -28.91 0.88
N GLN A 120 -30.58 -27.94 1.39
CA GLN A 120 -31.11 -26.74 2.02
C GLN A 120 -31.39 -25.68 0.96
N PRO A 121 -32.50 -24.94 1.07
CA PRO A 121 -32.79 -23.89 0.12
C PRO A 121 -31.76 -22.76 0.21
N LEU A 122 -31.18 -22.39 -0.93
CA LEU A 122 -30.30 -21.23 -1.08
C LEU A 122 -31.15 -19.96 -1.17
N VAL A 123 -31.60 -19.49 0.01
CA VAL A 123 -32.54 -18.36 0.10
C VAL A 123 -31.81 -17.02 0.08
N SER A 124 -30.74 -16.87 0.87
CA SER A 124 -30.03 -15.61 1.06
C SER A 124 -28.57 -15.81 1.47
N LEU A 125 -27.75 -14.76 1.28
CA LEU A 125 -26.39 -14.66 1.80
C LEU A 125 -26.40 -14.74 3.34
N ASP A 126 -27.37 -14.10 3.99
CA ASP A 126 -27.56 -14.14 5.45
C ASP A 126 -27.88 -15.57 5.95
N ALA A 127 -28.76 -16.29 5.25
CA ALA A 127 -29.08 -17.69 5.59
C ALA A 127 -27.87 -18.62 5.41
N MET A 128 -26.93 -18.26 4.53
CA MET A 128 -25.64 -18.95 4.37
C MET A 128 -24.60 -18.53 5.43
N GLY A 129 -24.95 -17.64 6.36
CA GLY A 129 -24.04 -17.11 7.38
C GLY A 129 -22.97 -16.19 6.82
N ILE A 130 -23.21 -15.58 5.65
CA ILE A 130 -22.27 -14.69 4.99
C ILE A 130 -22.45 -13.28 5.56
N GLU A 131 -21.56 -12.94 6.48
CA GLU A 131 -21.50 -11.61 7.07
C GLU A 131 -20.12 -10.97 6.76
N PRO A 132 -20.02 -10.16 5.70
CA PRO A 132 -18.84 -9.35 5.47
C PRO A 132 -18.61 -8.44 6.68
N GLY A 133 -17.35 -8.28 7.10
CA GLY A 133 -17.03 -7.43 8.24
C GLY A 133 -17.55 -5.98 8.06
N PRO A 134 -17.79 -5.22 9.14
CA PRO A 134 -18.49 -3.92 9.11
C PRO A 134 -17.80 -2.80 8.31
N ARG A 135 -16.59 -3.08 7.80
CA ARG A 135 -15.81 -2.21 6.90
C ARG A 135 -15.59 -2.91 5.55
N ASN A 136 -16.62 -3.55 5.00
CA ASN A 136 -16.55 -4.17 3.70
C ASN A 136 -16.53 -3.13 2.58
N ARG A 137 -15.61 -3.28 1.63
CA ARG A 137 -15.43 -2.34 0.49
C ARG A 137 -16.29 -2.69 -0.71
N TYR A 138 -16.75 -3.93 -0.76
CA TYR A 138 -17.54 -4.49 -1.84
C TYR A 138 -18.98 -4.71 -1.38
N ALA A 139 -19.92 -4.44 -2.27
CA ALA A 139 -21.24 -5.02 -2.20
C ALA A 139 -21.17 -6.49 -2.64
N TYR A 140 -21.87 -7.38 -1.95
CA TYR A 140 -21.94 -8.80 -2.29
C TYR A 140 -23.31 -9.11 -2.85
N VAL A 141 -23.34 -9.77 -4.00
CA VAL A 141 -24.54 -9.97 -4.80
C VAL A 141 -24.72 -11.45 -5.05
N LEU A 142 -25.85 -11.98 -4.59
CA LEU A 142 -26.32 -13.33 -4.97
C LEU A 142 -27.47 -13.25 -5.96
N ARG A 143 -28.34 -12.24 -5.85
CA ARG A 143 -29.46 -11.98 -6.76
C ARG A 143 -29.77 -10.49 -6.78
N MET A 144 -29.83 -9.89 -7.95
CA MET A 144 -30.26 -8.49 -8.09
C MET A 144 -31.78 -8.41 -8.29
N PRO A 145 -32.44 -7.39 -7.71
CA PRO A 145 -31.97 -6.46 -6.69
C PRO A 145 -32.14 -6.97 -5.24
N GLU A 146 -32.76 -8.14 -5.03
CA GLU A 146 -33.29 -8.54 -3.72
C GLU A 146 -32.21 -9.00 -2.72
N GLU A 147 -31.13 -9.59 -3.21
CA GLU A 147 -30.13 -10.27 -2.39
C GLU A 147 -28.74 -9.65 -2.59
N VAL A 148 -28.62 -8.44 -2.02
CA VAL A 148 -27.43 -7.60 -2.07
C VAL A 148 -27.05 -7.18 -0.65
N ILE A 149 -25.86 -7.57 -0.20
CA ILE A 149 -25.23 -6.98 0.97
C ILE A 149 -24.53 -5.69 0.51
N PRO A 150 -24.91 -4.51 1.01
CA PRO A 150 -24.35 -3.25 0.53
C PRO A 150 -22.89 -3.06 0.98
N VAL A 151 -22.20 -2.11 0.36
CA VAL A 151 -20.91 -1.61 0.83
C VAL A 151 -21.06 -1.10 2.26
N GLY A 152 -20.06 -1.38 3.11
CA GLY A 152 -20.08 -0.97 4.51
C GLY A 152 -20.02 0.55 4.66
N ASN A 153 -20.62 1.07 5.73
CA ASN A 153 -20.78 2.50 6.02
C ASN A 153 -19.48 3.33 6.05
N ALA A 154 -18.31 2.66 6.10
CA ALA A 154 -17.00 3.31 6.05
C ALA A 154 -16.59 3.76 4.63
N PHE A 155 -17.32 3.37 3.59
CA PHE A 155 -17.04 3.66 2.19
C PHE A 155 -18.27 4.25 1.49
N PRO A 156 -18.11 4.94 0.34
CA PRO A 156 -19.23 5.43 -0.44
C PRO A 156 -20.20 4.31 -0.80
N ALA A 157 -21.49 4.53 -0.58
CA ALA A 157 -22.51 3.59 -0.99
C ALA A 157 -22.59 3.49 -2.51
N LEU A 158 -22.78 2.27 -3.03
CA LEU A 158 -23.04 2.03 -4.44
C LEU A 158 -24.54 1.93 -4.67
N ALA A 159 -25.04 2.69 -5.64
CA ALA A 159 -26.43 2.60 -6.06
C ALA A 159 -26.70 1.24 -6.74
N PRO A 160 -27.85 0.59 -6.51
CA PRO A 160 -28.18 -0.69 -7.14
C PRO A 160 -28.06 -0.67 -8.68
N GLU A 161 -28.41 0.45 -9.32
CA GLU A 161 -28.31 0.62 -10.77
C GLU A 161 -26.84 0.61 -11.25
N ALA A 162 -25.93 1.19 -10.46
CA ALA A 162 -24.50 1.18 -10.77
C ALA A 162 -23.92 -0.24 -10.62
N ILE A 163 -24.35 -0.98 -9.59
CA ILE A 163 -23.97 -2.38 -9.40
C ILE A 163 -24.45 -3.22 -10.59
N GLN A 164 -25.72 -3.08 -10.99
CA GLN A 164 -26.28 -3.80 -12.14
C GLN A 164 -25.52 -3.48 -13.42
N ALA A 165 -25.26 -2.20 -13.70
CA ALA A 165 -24.52 -1.79 -14.89
C ALA A 165 -23.10 -2.37 -14.94
N ALA A 166 -22.40 -2.42 -13.80
CA ALA A 166 -21.07 -3.02 -13.72
C ALA A 166 -21.10 -4.54 -13.95
N LEU A 167 -22.08 -5.24 -13.38
CA LEU A 167 -22.29 -6.67 -13.62
C LEU A 167 -22.57 -6.96 -15.10
N ASP A 168 -23.44 -6.15 -15.73
CA ASP A 168 -23.78 -6.26 -17.15
C ASP A 168 -22.56 -6.03 -18.04
N GLN A 169 -21.77 -4.99 -17.74
CA GLN A 169 -20.51 -4.70 -18.45
C GLN A 169 -19.51 -5.84 -18.31
N ALA A 170 -19.43 -6.46 -17.13
CA ALA A 170 -18.58 -7.61 -16.86
C ALA A 170 -19.12 -8.93 -17.46
N GLY A 171 -20.36 -8.96 -17.97
CA GLY A 171 -21.01 -10.17 -18.43
C GLY A 171 -21.30 -11.18 -17.31
N VAL A 172 -21.41 -10.71 -16.07
CA VAL A 172 -21.65 -11.54 -14.88
C VAL A 172 -23.13 -11.51 -14.53
N LYS A 173 -23.74 -12.68 -14.41
CA LYS A 173 -25.12 -12.84 -13.92
C LYS A 173 -25.10 -13.59 -12.59
N PRO A 174 -25.12 -12.87 -11.44
CA PRO A 174 -25.28 -13.51 -10.14
C PRO A 174 -26.68 -14.12 -10.04
N GLY A 175 -26.76 -15.30 -9.44
CA GLY A 175 -28.03 -16.00 -9.32
C GLY A 175 -27.88 -17.45 -8.90
N VAL A 176 -29.03 -18.06 -8.66
CA VAL A 176 -29.19 -19.51 -8.55
C VAL A 176 -30.00 -19.95 -9.77
N GLU A 177 -29.38 -20.70 -10.67
CA GLU A 177 -29.98 -21.16 -11.92
C GLU A 177 -30.26 -22.67 -11.87
N GLY A 178 -31.44 -23.09 -12.32
CA GLY A 178 -31.86 -24.50 -12.29
C GLY A 178 -32.52 -24.91 -10.96
N THR A 179 -32.66 -26.22 -10.76
CA THR A 179 -33.32 -26.81 -9.59
C THR A 179 -32.28 -27.45 -8.69
N CYS A 180 -32.25 -27.06 -7.41
CA CYS A 180 -31.32 -27.64 -6.44
C CYS A 180 -31.71 -29.09 -6.11
N PRO A 181 -30.74 -29.99 -5.85
CA PRO A 181 -29.32 -29.72 -5.57
C PRO A 181 -28.40 -29.54 -6.80
N ASP A 182 -28.90 -29.73 -8.03
CA ASP A 182 -28.12 -29.60 -9.27
C ASP A 182 -28.08 -28.15 -9.83
N CYS A 183 -28.47 -27.17 -9.02
CA CYS A 183 -28.51 -25.78 -9.41
C CYS A 183 -27.10 -25.16 -9.48
N VAL A 184 -26.93 -24.20 -10.38
CA VAL A 184 -25.70 -23.41 -10.52
C VAL A 184 -25.82 -22.16 -9.67
N VAL A 185 -24.85 -21.93 -8.81
CA VAL A 185 -24.79 -20.75 -7.95
C VAL A 185 -23.66 -19.87 -8.45
N THR A 186 -23.98 -18.64 -8.80
CA THR A 186 -22.99 -17.61 -9.14
C THR A 186 -23.18 -16.43 -8.21
N ALA A 187 -22.13 -16.07 -7.47
CA ALA A 187 -22.11 -14.90 -6.62
C ALA A 187 -21.07 -13.90 -7.15
N ALA A 188 -21.32 -12.62 -6.92
CA ALA A 188 -20.41 -11.56 -7.30
C ALA A 188 -20.13 -10.61 -6.14
N CYS A 189 -19.03 -9.89 -6.25
CA CYS A 189 -18.79 -8.70 -5.46
C CYS A 189 -18.49 -7.53 -6.39
N VAL A 190 -18.98 -6.35 -6.04
CA VAL A 190 -18.80 -5.12 -6.82
C VAL A 190 -18.35 -4.01 -5.87
N GLY A 191 -17.29 -3.30 -6.23
CA GLY A 191 -16.70 -2.30 -5.35
C GLY A 191 -15.86 -1.29 -6.12
N ASN A 192 -15.67 -0.11 -5.53
CA ASN A 192 -14.76 0.90 -6.05
C ASN A 192 -13.51 0.96 -5.17
N VAL A 193 -12.43 0.28 -5.57
CA VAL A 193 -11.28 0.03 -4.70
C VAL A 193 -10.31 1.21 -4.65
N ASP A 194 -10.16 1.93 -5.76
CA ASP A 194 -9.22 3.03 -5.95
C ASP A 194 -9.89 4.39 -6.24
N ASN A 195 -11.21 4.44 -6.09
CA ASN A 195 -12.05 5.65 -6.10
C ASN A 195 -12.00 6.39 -7.44
N ASP A 196 -12.22 5.64 -8.53
CA ASP A 196 -12.40 6.19 -9.88
C ASP A 196 -13.82 5.92 -10.42
N ASP A 197 -14.04 6.14 -11.71
CA ASP A 197 -15.37 6.02 -12.32
C ASP A 197 -15.73 4.57 -12.73
N THR A 198 -14.81 3.63 -12.52
CA THR A 198 -14.98 2.22 -12.84
C THR A 198 -15.15 1.39 -11.56
N LEU A 199 -15.84 0.25 -11.69
CA LEU A 199 -16.12 -0.65 -10.56
C LEU A 199 -15.41 -1.97 -10.80
N ASP A 200 -14.65 -2.43 -9.80
CA ASP A 200 -14.10 -3.77 -9.76
C ASP A 200 -15.24 -4.78 -9.65
N VAL A 201 -15.28 -5.74 -10.57
CA VAL A 201 -16.26 -6.83 -10.54
C VAL A 201 -15.56 -8.17 -10.41
N TRP A 202 -15.86 -8.86 -9.31
CA TRP A 202 -15.44 -10.24 -9.10
C TRP A 202 -16.62 -11.18 -9.10
N SER A 203 -16.40 -12.43 -9.49
CA SER A 203 -17.40 -13.48 -9.29
C SER A 203 -16.80 -14.84 -9.03
N ILE A 204 -17.59 -15.70 -8.40
CA ILE A 204 -17.31 -17.11 -8.17
C ILE A 204 -18.55 -17.92 -8.55
N SER A 205 -18.35 -19.16 -8.99
CA SER A 205 -19.46 -20.03 -9.36
C SER A 205 -19.21 -21.48 -8.94
N THR A 206 -20.29 -22.25 -8.80
CA THR A 206 -20.25 -23.70 -8.53
C THR A 206 -19.94 -24.55 -9.76
N VAL A 207 -19.84 -23.94 -10.94
CA VAL A 207 -19.45 -24.58 -12.21
C VAL A 207 -18.28 -23.86 -12.87
N ASN A 208 -17.62 -24.56 -13.79
CA ASN A 208 -16.61 -23.94 -14.65
C ASN A 208 -17.29 -22.93 -15.59
N ARG A 209 -16.62 -21.81 -15.83
CA ARG A 209 -17.12 -20.73 -16.68
C ARG A 209 -16.03 -20.31 -17.66
N THR A 210 -16.41 -19.49 -18.63
CA THR A 210 -15.46 -18.86 -19.55
C THR A 210 -15.63 -17.35 -19.44
N ALA A 211 -14.54 -16.64 -19.18
CA ALA A 211 -14.52 -15.19 -19.16
C ALA A 211 -14.73 -14.61 -20.56
N ALA A 212 -15.07 -13.32 -20.65
CA ALA A 212 -15.28 -12.63 -21.93
C ALA A 212 -14.05 -12.65 -22.86
N ASN A 213 -12.85 -12.78 -22.29
CA ASN A 213 -11.59 -12.89 -23.04
C ASN A 213 -11.26 -14.32 -23.52
N GLY A 214 -12.12 -15.31 -23.25
CA GLY A 214 -11.93 -16.72 -23.58
C GLY A 214 -11.16 -17.54 -22.55
N GLU A 215 -10.76 -16.96 -21.41
CA GLU A 215 -10.09 -17.66 -20.32
C GLU A 215 -11.05 -18.61 -19.59
N THR A 216 -10.63 -19.85 -19.35
CA THR A 216 -11.37 -20.80 -18.53
C THR A 216 -11.22 -20.44 -17.06
N ILE A 217 -12.36 -20.28 -16.38
CA ILE A 217 -12.45 -20.07 -14.94
C ILE A 217 -12.93 -21.38 -14.32
N ASP A 218 -12.09 -22.00 -13.51
CA ASP A 218 -12.47 -23.21 -12.79
C ASP A 218 -13.52 -22.91 -11.70
N LEU A 219 -14.35 -23.89 -11.39
CA LEU A 219 -15.34 -23.79 -10.32
C LEU A 219 -14.66 -23.47 -8.99
N GLY A 220 -15.27 -22.59 -8.20
CA GLY A 220 -14.73 -22.19 -6.90
C GLY A 220 -13.54 -21.22 -6.94
N ASP A 221 -13.07 -20.82 -8.13
CA ASP A 221 -12.05 -19.79 -8.26
C ASP A 221 -12.69 -18.39 -8.44
N PRO A 222 -12.41 -17.44 -7.52
CA PRO A 222 -12.79 -16.05 -7.73
C PRO A 222 -12.05 -15.48 -8.94
N TYR A 223 -12.79 -14.91 -9.88
CA TYR A 223 -12.26 -14.27 -11.08
C TYR A 223 -12.53 -12.77 -11.08
N ASN A 224 -11.53 -11.97 -11.47
CA ASN A 224 -11.69 -10.53 -11.67
C ASN A 224 -12.06 -10.25 -13.13
N HIS A 225 -13.28 -9.81 -13.38
CA HIS A 225 -13.75 -9.46 -14.72
C HIS A 225 -13.31 -8.06 -15.14
N VAL A 226 -13.25 -7.13 -14.19
CA VAL A 226 -12.87 -5.75 -14.43
C VAL A 226 -11.82 -5.37 -13.39
N ASN A 227 -10.54 -5.44 -13.80
CA ASN A 227 -9.41 -5.03 -12.98
C ASN A 227 -8.86 -3.70 -13.51
N ASP A 228 -9.45 -2.61 -13.04
CA ASP A 228 -9.08 -1.23 -13.37
C ASP A 228 -7.99 -0.66 -12.46
N VAL A 229 -7.72 -1.30 -11.32
CA VAL A 229 -6.62 -0.95 -10.41
C VAL A 229 -5.36 -0.58 -11.18
N ARG A 230 -5.10 0.73 -11.20
CA ARG A 230 -4.13 1.43 -12.06
C ARG A 230 -2.92 0.57 -12.47
N GLN A 231 -2.84 0.29 -13.77
CA GLN A 231 -1.63 -0.22 -14.43
C GLN A 231 -0.44 0.73 -14.23
#